data_AF-A0A2X2TF56-F1
#
_entry.id   AF-A0A2X2TF56-F1
#
_cell.length_a   1.000
_cell.length_b   1.000
_cell.length_c   1.000
_cell.angle_alpha   90.00
_cell.angle_beta   90.00
_cell.angle_gamma   90.00
#
_symmetry.space_group_name_H-M   'P 1'
#
loop_
_entity.id
_entity.type
_entity.pdbx_description
1 polymer ?
#
loop_
_entity_poly.entity_id
_entity_poly.type
_entity_poly.pdbx_seq_one_letter_code
_entity_poly.pdbx_strand_id
1 'polypeptide(L)' 'MKFLHPEIITVDPGYAEAGRAAALQLIGQISQGQQLRQIVIPSHLQ' A
#
# COMPACT_ATOMS: atom_id res chain seq x y z
N MET A 1 4.59 10.75 -12.39
CA MET A 1 5.23 11.99 -12.87
C MET A 1 6.11 12.53 -11.76
N LYS A 2 7.44 12.47 -11.92
CA LYS A 2 8.39 13.14 -11.01
C LYS A 2 8.54 14.58 -11.48
N PHE A 3 7.99 15.51 -10.71
CA PHE A 3 7.92 16.92 -11.11
C PHE A 3 9.18 17.72 -10.74
N LEU A 4 9.81 17.40 -9.60
CA LEU A 4 10.96 18.17 -9.08
C LEU A 4 12.32 17.62 -9.54
N HIS A 5 12.45 16.30 -9.64
CA HIS A 5 13.70 15.62 -9.99
C HIS A 5 13.41 14.45 -10.94
N PRO A 6 13.18 14.73 -12.23
CA PRO A 6 12.89 13.69 -13.22
C PRO A 6 14.05 12.71 -13.45
N GLU A 7 15.27 13.10 -13.12
CA GLU A 7 16.50 12.30 -13.24
C GLU A 7 16.66 11.22 -12.16
N ILE A 8 15.95 11.33 -11.04
CA ILE A 8 16.09 10.40 -9.93
C ILE A 8 15.30 9.12 -10.22
N ILE A 9 15.98 7.98 -10.19
CA ILE A 9 15.34 6.65 -10.17
C ILE A 9 14.77 6.44 -8.77
N THR A 10 13.49 6.07 -8.66
CA THR A 10 12.85 5.87 -7.35
C THR A 10 12.20 4.52 -7.30
N VAL A 11 12.02 4.02 -6.09
CA VAL A 11 11.16 2.88 -5.83
C VAL A 11 9.84 3.41 -5.27
N ASP A 12 8.73 3.00 -5.85
CA ASP A 12 7.39 3.16 -5.29
C ASP A 12 7.13 1.99 -4.32
N PRO A 13 7.02 2.24 -3.00
CA PRO A 13 6.73 1.18 -2.03
C PRO A 13 5.25 0.75 -2.01
N GLY A 14 4.39 1.37 -2.83
CA GLY A 14 2.97 1.03 -2.90
C GLY A 14 2.14 1.63 -1.77
N TYR A 15 2.48 2.84 -1.28
CA TYR A 15 1.79 3.47 -0.14
C TYR A 15 0.26 3.60 -0.32
N ALA A 16 -0.19 3.88 -1.54
CA ALA A 16 -1.61 3.94 -1.85
C ALA A 16 -2.30 2.58 -1.67
N GLU A 17 -1.66 1.51 -2.13
CA GLU A 17 -2.17 0.15 -1.98
C GLU A 17 -2.11 -0.33 -0.53
N ALA A 18 -1.04 0.01 0.19
CA ALA A 18 -0.91 -0.25 1.62
C ALA A 18 -2.06 0.39 2.42
N GLY A 19 -2.37 1.67 2.16
CA GLY A 19 -3.49 2.37 2.80
C GLY A 19 -4.83 1.71 2.50
N ARG A 20 -5.08 1.33 1.24
CA ARG A 20 -6.29 0.61 0.84
C ARG A 20 -6.42 -0.74 1.55
N ALA A 21 -5.36 -1.53 1.57
CA ALA A 21 -5.34 -2.84 2.19
C ALA A 21 -5.56 -2.76 3.71
N ALA A 22 -4.93 -1.78 4.38
CA ALA A 22 -5.13 -1.53 5.80
C ALA A 22 -6.58 -1.17 6.13
N ALA A 23 -7.20 -0.27 5.36
CA ALA A 23 -8.59 0.12 5.54
C ALA A 23 -9.56 -1.07 5.36
N LEU A 24 -9.36 -1.87 4.30
CA LEU A 24 -10.17 -3.06 4.05
C LEU A 24 -10.04 -4.10 5.15
N GLN A 25 -8.82 -4.34 5.65
CA GLN A 25 -8.59 -5.25 6.75
C GLN A 25 -9.30 -4.79 8.04
N LEU A 26 -9.20 -3.50 8.36
CA LEU A 26 -9.88 -2.92 9.53
C LEU A 26 -11.40 -3.08 9.43
N ILE A 27 -11.98 -2.78 8.27
CA ILE A 27 -13.43 -2.95 8.04
C ILE A 27 -13.82 -4.43 8.15
N GLY A 28 -13.05 -5.34 7.56
CA GLY A 28 -13.29 -6.78 7.64
C GLY A 28 -13.28 -7.32 9.07
N GLN A 29 -12.37 -6.80 9.91
CA GLN A 29 -12.30 -7.15 11.33
C GLN A 29 -13.53 -6.67 12.09
N ILE A 30 -13.92 -5.40 11.91
CA ILE A 30 -15.00 -4.78 12.66
C ILE A 30 -16.37 -5.31 12.21
N SER A 31 -16.59 -5.47 10.91
CA SER A 31 -17.90 -5.77 10.34
C SER A 31 -18.16 -7.26 10.09
N GLN A 32 -17.11 -8.06 9.87
CA GLN A 32 -17.26 -9.45 9.40
C GLN A 32 -16.51 -10.47 10.28
N GLY A 33 -15.92 -10.03 11.40
CA GLY A 33 -15.16 -10.91 12.29
C GLY A 33 -13.96 -11.58 11.61
N GLN A 34 -13.45 -11.00 10.51
CA GLN A 34 -12.28 -11.54 9.83
C GLN A 34 -11.05 -11.45 10.74
N GLN A 35 -10.20 -12.49 10.70
CA GLN A 35 -8.95 -12.47 11.45
C GLN A 35 -7.93 -11.51 10.82
N LEU A 36 -7.09 -10.93 11.68
CA LEU A 36 -5.93 -10.14 11.26
C LEU A 36 -4.97 -10.98 10.45
N ARG A 37 -4.51 -10.44 9.32
CA ARG A 37 -3.53 -11.06 8.43
C ARG A 37 -2.37 -10.11 8.17
N GLN A 38 -1.20 -10.69 7.95
CA GLN A 38 -0.06 -9.95 7.44
C GLN A 38 -0.23 -9.75 5.94
N ILE A 39 -0.19 -8.50 5.50
CA ILE A 39 -0.30 -8.11 4.09
C ILE A 39 1.04 -7.52 3.67
N VAL A 40 1.63 -8.06 2.60
CA VAL A 40 2.88 -7.56 2.01
C VAL A 40 2.53 -6.83 0.74
N ILE A 41 2.97 -5.57 0.62
CA ILE A 41 2.81 -4.76 -0.59
C ILE A 41 4.14 -4.78 -1.34
N PRO A 42 4.18 -5.23 -2.60
CA PRO A 42 5.40 -5.26 -3.38
C PRO A 42 5.79 -3.84 -3.81
N SER A 43 7.10 -3.59 -3.83
CA SER A 43 7.63 -2.33 -4.35
C SER A 43 7.85 -2.40 -5.86
N HIS A 44 7.70 -1.27 -6.53
CA HIS A 44 7.93 -1.14 -7.97
C HIS A 44 9.03 -0.11 -8.28
N LEU A 45 9.97 -0.46 -9.14
CA LEU A 45 10.97 0.49 -9.64
C LEU A 45 10.32 1.43 -10.66
N GLN A 46 10.58 2.73 -10.53
CA GLN A 46 10.07 3.81 -11.40
C GLN A 46 11.17 4.69 -11.98
#